data_AF-A0A3P1VAL5-F1
#
_entry.id   AF-A0A3P1VAL5-F1
#
_cell.length_a   1.000
_cell.length_b   1.000
_cell.length_c   1.000
_cell.angle_alpha   90.00
_cell.angle_beta   90.00
_cell.angle_gamma   90.00
#
_symmetry.space_group_name_H-M   'P 1'
#
loop_
_entity.id
_entity.type
_entity.pdbx_description
1 polymer ?
#
loop_
_entity_poly.entity_id
_entity_poly.type
_entity_poly.pdbx_seq_one_letter_code
_entity_poly.pdbx_strand_id
1 'polypeptide(L)'
;MDIYELLGENPDDPGHRHARDLVAADRAMVRDLVAVRERYGMTQADVARAMGTNQASISRFESGHSDAHLSTVRRYAKAVGALIRHEVTAVDEDRIRLTAHAAGIDSYN
;
A
#
# COMPACT_ATOMS: atom_id res chain seq x y z
N MET A 1 6.64 4.60 26.08
CA MET A 1 5.18 4.76 26.01
C MET A 1 4.85 4.94 24.54
N ASP A 2 4.40 3.86 23.91
CA ASP A 2 3.95 3.85 22.51
C ASP A 2 2.60 4.59 22.40
N ILE A 3 2.29 5.17 21.25
CA ILE A 3 1.02 5.89 21.02
C ILE A 3 -0.18 4.98 21.28
N TYR A 4 -0.06 3.69 20.98
CA TYR A 4 -1.09 2.68 21.27
C TYR A 4 -1.28 2.45 22.78
N GLU A 5 -0.19 2.47 23.53
CA GLU A 5 -0.17 2.36 25.00
C GLU A 5 -0.83 3.58 25.67
N LEU A 6 -0.63 4.77 25.09
CA LEU A 6 -1.21 6.03 25.55
C LEU A 6 -2.73 6.11 25.26
N LEU A 7 -3.18 5.50 24.16
CA LEU A 7 -4.57 5.48 23.74
C LEU A 7 -5.37 4.29 24.31
N GLY A 8 -4.71 3.34 24.98
CA GLY A 8 -5.35 2.13 25.49
C GLY A 8 -5.79 1.16 24.40
N GLU A 9 -5.22 1.27 23.19
CA GLU A 9 -5.49 0.39 22.06
C GLU A 9 -4.45 -0.73 22.01
N ASN A 10 -4.88 -1.97 21.80
CA ASN A 10 -3.96 -3.06 21.56
C ASN A 10 -3.58 -3.07 20.07
N PRO A 11 -2.31 -2.81 19.70
CA PRO A 11 -1.88 -2.84 18.30
C PRO A 11 -2.12 -4.23 17.67
N ASP A 12 -2.18 -5.27 18.50
CA ASP A 12 -2.50 -6.64 18.14
C ASP A 12 -3.99 -6.96 18.22
N ASP A 13 -4.87 -5.97 18.12
CA ASP A 13 -6.27 -6.27 17.80
C ASP A 13 -6.42 -6.65 16.32
N PRO A 14 -7.36 -7.56 15.96
CA PRO A 14 -7.55 -8.01 14.59
C PRO A 14 -7.73 -6.87 13.57
N GLY A 15 -8.44 -5.80 13.96
CA GLY A 15 -8.65 -4.62 13.12
C GLY A 15 -7.36 -3.84 12.83
N HIS A 16 -6.56 -3.57 13.86
CA HIS A 16 -5.27 -2.88 13.73
C HIS A 16 -4.26 -3.72 12.94
N ARG A 17 -4.23 -5.05 13.14
CA ARG A 17 -3.41 -5.94 12.31
C ARG A 17 -3.84 -5.93 10.85
N HIS A 18 -5.13 -6.07 10.56
CA HIS A 18 -5.61 -6.10 9.18
C HIS A 18 -5.30 -4.79 8.43
N ALA A 19 -5.53 -3.63 9.06
CA ALA A 19 -5.14 -2.36 8.48
C ALA A 19 -3.63 -2.25 8.24
N ARG A 20 -2.80 -2.73 9.19
CA ARG A 20 -1.34 -2.81 9.01
C ARG A 20 -0.94 -3.69 7.83
N ASP A 21 -1.58 -4.85 7.67
CA ASP A 21 -1.31 -5.80 6.60
C ASP A 21 -1.65 -5.20 5.22
N LEU A 22 -2.78 -4.51 5.10
CA LEU A 22 -3.17 -3.80 3.87
C LEU A 22 -2.14 -2.73 3.48
N VAL A 23 -1.73 -1.88 4.44
CA VAL A 23 -0.71 -0.86 4.19
C VAL A 23 0.65 -1.50 3.87
N ALA A 24 0.98 -2.63 4.51
CA ALA A 24 2.20 -3.37 4.23
C ALA A 24 2.20 -3.95 2.80
N ALA A 25 1.06 -4.45 2.32
CA ALA A 25 0.88 -4.94 0.95
C ALA A 25 1.09 -3.83 -0.09
N ASP A 26 0.51 -2.64 0.13
CA ASP A 26 0.71 -1.49 -0.77
C ASP A 26 2.18 -1.06 -0.83
N ARG A 27 2.85 -0.99 0.34
CA ARG A 27 4.28 -0.67 0.40
C ARG A 27 5.14 -1.74 -0.27
N ALA A 28 4.77 -3.02 -0.16
CA ALA A 28 5.47 -4.10 -0.83
C ALA A 28 5.36 -3.96 -2.36
N MET A 29 4.15 -3.69 -2.87
CA MET A 29 3.94 -3.43 -4.29
C MET A 29 4.81 -2.27 -4.81
N VAL A 30 4.90 -1.15 -4.08
CA VAL A 30 5.76 -0.02 -4.48
C VAL A 30 7.24 -0.42 -4.47
N ARG A 31 7.71 -1.12 -3.44
CA ARG A 31 9.10 -1.61 -3.38
C ARG A 31 9.45 -2.52 -4.56
N ASP A 32 8.53 -3.41 -4.95
CA ASP A 32 8.75 -4.32 -6.09
C ASP A 32 8.85 -3.55 -7.41
N LEU A 33 8.04 -2.50 -7.59
CA LEU A 33 8.14 -1.60 -8.74
C LEU A 33 9.49 -0.86 -8.78
N VAL A 34 9.96 -0.36 -7.64
CA VAL A 34 11.28 0.28 -7.52
C VAL A 34 12.40 -0.71 -7.84
N ALA A 35 12.29 -1.95 -7.35
CA ALA A 35 13.26 -3.00 -7.67
C ALA A 35 13.28 -3.35 -9.17
N VAL A 36 12.15 -3.28 -9.88
CA VAL A 36 12.14 -3.40 -11.35
C VAL A 36 12.86 -2.21 -12.01
N ARG A 37 12.57 -0.98 -11.58
CA ARG A 37 13.27 0.24 -12.07
C ARG A 37 14.78 0.08 -11.98
N GLU A 38 15.26 -0.33 -10.80
CA GLU A 38 16.69 -0.46 -10.51
C GLU A 38 17.34 -1.59 -11.31
N ARG A 39 16.67 -2.73 -11.48
CA ARG A 39 17.15 -3.83 -12.32
C ARG A 39 17.35 -3.44 -13.78
N TYR A 40 16.53 -2.52 -14.30
CA TYR A 40 16.71 -1.97 -15.64
C TYR A 40 17.62 -0.74 -15.70
N GLY A 41 18.28 -0.36 -14.59
CA GLY A 41 19.24 0.74 -14.55
C GLY A 41 18.62 2.13 -14.75
N MET A 42 17.30 2.26 -14.58
CA MET A 42 16.61 3.54 -14.79
C MET A 42 16.77 4.45 -13.57
N THR A 43 17.07 5.74 -13.78
CA THR A 43 17.03 6.72 -12.69
C THR A 43 15.59 7.18 -12.42
N GLN A 44 15.34 7.79 -11.25
CA GLN A 44 14.05 8.45 -10.97
C GLN A 44 13.72 9.54 -12.02
N ALA A 45 14.74 10.23 -12.55
CA ALA A 45 14.56 11.23 -13.59
C ALA A 45 14.13 10.62 -14.94
N ASP A 46 14.58 9.41 -15.25
CA ASP A 46 14.17 8.69 -16.47
C ASP A 46 12.71 8.28 -16.40
N VAL A 47 12.28 7.76 -15.25
CA VAL A 47 10.87 7.43 -15.01
C VAL A 47 10.01 8.69 -15.04
N ALA A 48 10.48 9.78 -14.44
CA ALA A 48 9.77 11.07 -14.47
C ALA A 48 9.53 11.54 -15.91
N ARG A 49 10.56 11.46 -16.76
CA ARG A 49 10.48 11.79 -18.19
C ARG A 49 9.48 10.91 -18.92
N ALA A 50 9.52 9.59 -18.70
CA ALA A 50 8.59 8.64 -19.30
C ALA A 50 7.13 8.84 -18.86
N MET A 51 6.92 9.29 -17.62
CA MET A 51 5.60 9.57 -17.05
C MET A 51 5.09 10.99 -17.31
N GLY A 52 5.90 11.87 -17.91
CA GLY A 52 5.55 13.28 -18.10
C GLY A 52 5.39 14.04 -16.78
N THR A 53 6.23 13.76 -15.79
CA THR A 53 6.22 14.40 -14.46
C THR A 53 7.63 14.81 -14.03
N ASN A 54 7.80 15.27 -12.79
CA ASN A 54 9.09 15.67 -12.22
C ASN A 54 9.68 14.60 -11.28
N GLN A 55 11.00 14.64 -11.10
CA GLN A 55 11.72 13.69 -10.26
C GLN A 55 11.24 13.70 -8.80
N ALA A 56 10.89 14.88 -8.25
CA ALA A 56 10.36 14.98 -6.89
C ALA A 56 9.03 14.21 -6.71
N SER A 57 8.18 14.17 -7.75
CA SER A 57 6.94 13.39 -7.74
C SER A 57 7.21 11.89 -7.80
N ILE A 58 8.24 11.46 -8.54
CA ILE A 58 8.69 10.07 -8.53
C ILE A 58 9.27 9.70 -7.15
N SER A 59 10.14 10.55 -6.58
CA SER A 59 10.72 10.33 -5.26
C SER A 59 9.64 10.18 -4.17
N ARG A 60 8.61 11.04 -4.18
CA ARG A 60 7.47 10.93 -3.25
C ARG A 60 6.65 9.64 -3.44
N PHE A 61 6.48 9.21 -4.68
CA PHE A 61 5.82 7.94 -4.98
C PHE A 61 6.64 6.75 -4.45
N GLU A 62 7.94 6.71 -4.75
CA GLU A 62 8.84 5.61 -4.35
C GLU A 62 9.07 5.54 -2.84
N SER A 63 9.00 6.68 -2.14
CA SER A 63 9.16 6.71 -0.69
C SER A 63 7.94 6.16 0.06
N GLY A 64 6.81 5.89 -0.62
CA GLY A 64 5.58 5.42 0.01
C GLY A 64 4.95 6.42 0.99
N HIS A 65 5.31 7.71 0.89
CA HIS A 65 4.78 8.79 1.73
C HIS A 65 3.46 9.37 1.21
N SER A 66 2.95 8.88 0.08
CA SER A 66 1.69 9.33 -0.51
C SER A 66 0.80 8.16 -0.87
N ASP A 67 -0.50 8.28 -0.59
CA ASP A 67 -1.53 7.37 -1.11
C ASP A 67 -1.62 7.54 -2.63
N ALA A 68 -0.91 6.67 -3.35
CA ALA A 68 -0.88 6.71 -4.79
C ALA A 68 -2.15 6.07 -5.35
N HIS A 69 -2.92 6.83 -6.12
CA HIS A 69 -4.01 6.24 -6.91
C HIS A 69 -3.48 5.09 -7.78
N LEU A 70 -4.28 4.03 -7.95
CA LEU A 70 -3.92 2.90 -8.81
C LEU A 70 -3.59 3.31 -10.25
N SER A 71 -4.14 4.44 -10.75
CA SER A 71 -3.77 5.00 -12.05
C SER A 71 -2.32 5.46 -12.12
N THR A 72 -1.76 5.99 -11.03
CA THR A 72 -0.34 6.36 -10.92
C THR A 72 0.53 5.12 -10.84
N VAL A 73 0.14 4.13 -10.05
CA VAL A 73 0.83 2.84 -9.94
C VAL A 73 0.94 2.16 -11.32
N ARG A 74 -0.17 2.09 -12.07
CA ARG A 74 -0.17 1.53 -13.43
C ARG A 74 0.70 2.31 -14.43
N ARG A 75 0.71 3.65 -14.35
CA ARG A 75 1.59 4.49 -15.20
C ARG A 75 3.06 4.27 -14.87
N TYR A 76 3.40 4.15 -13.59
CA TYR A 76 4.76 3.82 -13.17
C TYR A 76 5.18 2.45 -13.68
N ALA A 77 4.35 1.41 -13.47
CA ALA A 77 4.62 0.06 -13.96
C ALA A 77 4.84 0.03 -15.48
N LYS A 78 4.00 0.73 -16.25
CA LYS A 78 4.19 0.89 -17.69
C LYS A 78 5.53 1.57 -18.02
N ALA A 79 5.91 2.62 -17.29
CA ALA A 79 7.15 3.35 -17.52
C ALA A 79 8.40 2.51 -17.25
N VAL A 80 8.37 1.62 -16.26
CA VAL A 80 9.51 0.75 -15.89
C VAL A 80 9.45 -0.66 -16.52
N GLY A 81 8.43 -0.96 -17.32
CA GLY A 81 8.25 -2.29 -17.93
C GLY A 81 7.86 -3.39 -16.94
N ALA A 82 7.16 -3.04 -15.85
CA ALA A 82 6.61 -3.98 -14.89
C ALA A 82 5.18 -4.41 -15.24
N LEU A 83 4.82 -5.63 -14.85
CA LEU A 83 3.45 -6.15 -14.87
C LEU A 83 2.94 -6.30 -13.44
N ILE A 84 1.75 -5.75 -13.18
CA ILE A 84 1.07 -5.90 -11.89
C ILE A 84 0.02 -7.01 -12.01
N ARG A 85 -0.04 -7.89 -11.01
CA ARG A 85 -1.15 -8.82 -10.80
C ARG A 85 -1.80 -8.50 -9.47
N HIS A 86 -3.13 -8.57 -9.42
CA HIS A 86 -3.91 -8.38 -8.20
C HIS A 86 -4.38 -9.73 -7.68
N GLU A 87 -4.23 -9.92 -6.38
CA GLU A 87 -4.72 -11.09 -5.65
C GLU A 87 -5.55 -10.59 -4.47
N VAL A 88 -6.65 -11.29 -4.18
CA VAL A 88 -7.55 -11.00 -3.06
C VAL A 88 -7.77 -12.30 -2.30
N THR A 89 -7.43 -12.30 -1.01
CA THR A 89 -7.59 -13.45 -0.12
C THR A 89 -8.47 -13.06 1.06
N ALA A 90 -9.38 -13.94 1.46
CA ALA A 90 -10.12 -13.77 2.70
C ALA A 90 -9.18 -13.87 3.89
N VAL A 91 -9.33 -12.96 4.86
CA VAL A 91 -8.80 -13.12 6.22
C VAL A 91 -9.92 -13.76 7.05
N ASP A 92 -9.62 -14.79 7.85
CA ASP A 92 -10.62 -15.62 8.57
C ASP A 92 -11.87 -14.85 9.06
N GLU A 93 -13.07 -15.38 8.76
CA GLU A 93 -14.37 -14.73 9.01
C GLU A 93 -14.61 -14.32 10.47
N ASP A 94 -14.08 -15.08 11.44
CA ASP A 94 -14.17 -14.75 12.86
C ASP A 94 -13.48 -13.41 13.18
N ARG A 95 -12.48 -13.02 12.39
CA ARG A 95 -11.72 -11.77 12.55
C ARG A 95 -12.47 -10.53 12.06
N ILE A 96 -13.41 -10.70 11.11
CA ILE A 96 -14.20 -9.61 10.53
C ILE A 96 -15.46 -9.33 11.37
N ARG A 97 -16.08 -10.36 11.96
CA ARG A 97 -17.26 -10.19 12.82
C ARG A 97 -16.95 -9.39 14.10
N LEU A 98 -15.76 -9.59 14.68
CA LEU A 98 -15.29 -8.83 15.84
C LEU A 98 -15.07 -7.33 15.53
N THR A 99 -14.53 -7.00 14.35
CA THR A 99 -14.31 -5.60 13.95
C THR A 99 -15.60 -4.91 13.51
N ALA A 100 -16.50 -5.60 12.81
CA ALA A 100 -17.81 -5.07 12.43
C ALA A 100 -18.70 -4.79 13.66
N HIS A 101 -18.68 -5.69 14.66
CA HIS A 101 -19.44 -5.51 15.90
C HIS A 101 -18.87 -4.38 16.77
N ALA A 102 -17.54 -4.25 16.86
CA ALA A 102 -16.89 -3.13 17.57
C ALA A 102 -17.13 -1.77 16.87
N ALA A 103 -17.33 -1.76 15.55
CA ALA A 103 -17.66 -0.57 14.77
C ALA A 103 -19.16 -0.22 14.73
N GLY A 104 -20.02 -0.97 15.42
CA GLY A 104 -21.48 -0.74 15.44
C GLY A 104 -22.17 -0.99 14.09
N ILE A 105 -21.54 -1.75 13.19
CA ILE A 105 -22.12 -2.10 11.90
C ILE A 105 -22.90 -3.40 12.10
N ASP A 106 -24.21 -3.28 12.34
CA ASP A 106 -25.12 -4.43 12.30
C ASP A 106 -25.02 -5.08 10.91
N SER A 107 -24.61 -6.35 10.90
CA SER A 107 -24.42 -7.15 9.70
C SER A 107 -25.73 -7.19 8.90
N TYR A 108 -25.68 -6.68 7.66
CA TYR A 108 -26.76 -6.83 6.69
C TYR A 108 -27.00 -8.32 6.41
N ASN A 109 -28.23 -8.78 6.70
CA ASN A 109 -28.78 -10.03 6.18
C ASN A 109 -28.90 -10.00 4.66
#